data_AF-A0A962HBY4-F1
#
_entry.id   AF-A0A962HBY4-F1
#
_cell.length_a   1.000
_cell.length_b   1.000
_cell.length_c   1.000
_cell.angle_alpha   90.00
_cell.angle_beta   90.00
_cell.angle_gamma   90.00
#
_symmetry.space_group_name_H-M   'P 1'
#
loop_
_entity.id
_entity.type
_entity.pdbx_description
1 polymer ?
#
loop_
_entity_poly.entity_id
_entity_poly.type
_entity_poly.pdbx_seq_one_letter_code
_entity_poly.pdbx_strand_id
1 'polypeptide(L)' 'MSFGLRGKLLELNPFVPRIRGQGWARALGRALVACSSWRVVGEFPKIAKLVAIAAPHSSNWDGIYGIAAAYAMGVRATWM' A
#
# COMPACT_ATOMS: atom_id res chain seq x y z
N MET A 1 -10.54 -18.30 0.00
CA MET A 1 -10.28 -16.84 0.02
C MET A 1 -9.82 -16.46 1.42
N SER A 2 -8.55 -16.05 1.58
CA SER A 2 -8.03 -15.61 2.89
C SER A 2 -8.53 -14.20 3.19
N PHE A 3 -9.65 -14.10 3.91
CA PHE A 3 -10.14 -12.83 4.43
C PHE A 3 -9.27 -12.41 5.62
N GLY A 4 -8.45 -11.39 5.40
CA GLY A 4 -7.58 -10.84 6.44
C GLY A 4 -6.41 -10.05 5.86
N LEU A 5 -5.94 -9.06 6.62
CA LEU A 5 -4.76 -8.26 6.28
C LEU A 5 -3.45 -8.91 6.72
N ARG A 6 -3.54 -9.89 7.63
CA ARG A 6 -2.38 -10.56 8.23
C ARG A 6 -1.65 -11.34 7.13
N GLY A 7 -0.37 -11.04 6.93
CA GLY A 7 0.45 -11.63 5.86
C GLY A 7 0.26 -11.04 4.46
N LYS A 8 -0.62 -10.03 4.30
CA LYS A 8 -0.78 -9.29 3.03
C LYS A 8 -0.05 -7.95 3.00
N LEU A 9 0.18 -7.34 4.16
CA LEU A 9 0.84 -6.05 4.28
C LEU A 9 2.21 -6.22 4.92
N LEU A 10 3.15 -5.37 4.53
CA LEU A 10 4.47 -5.31 5.13
C LEU A 10 4.47 -4.43 6.38
N GLU A 11 5.37 -4.76 7.30
CA GLU A 11 5.75 -3.83 8.35
C GLU A 11 6.62 -2.72 7.76
N LEU A 12 6.23 -1.49 8.06
CA LEU A 12 6.92 -0.31 7.58
C LEU A 12 7.96 0.14 8.61
N ASN A 13 9.17 0.44 8.13
CA ASN A 13 10.21 1.00 8.97
C ASN A 13 9.84 2.42 9.49
N PRO A 14 10.49 2.92 10.54
CA PRO A 14 10.19 4.23 11.13
C PRO A 14 10.48 5.43 10.21
N PHE A 15 11.32 5.27 9.19
CA PHE A 15 11.69 6.33 8.26
C PHE A 15 10.62 6.58 7.18
N VAL A 16 9.68 5.64 6.98
CA VAL A 16 8.61 5.81 5.99
C VAL A 16 7.64 6.90 6.46
N PRO A 17 7.44 7.97 5.65
CA PRO A 17 6.45 8.99 5.95
C PRO A 17 5.05 8.38 6.12
N ARG A 18 4.39 8.69 7.23
CA ARG A 18 3.05 8.17 7.54
C ARG A 18 1.97 9.19 7.20
N ILE A 19 0.82 8.69 6.77
CA ILE A 19 -0.38 9.51 6.60
C ILE A 19 -0.80 10.06 7.98
N ARG A 20 -1.04 11.36 8.06
CA ARG A 20 -1.67 12.02 9.21
C ARG A 20 -3.14 12.28 8.85
N GLY A 21 -4.07 11.64 9.55
CA GLY A 21 -5.52 11.71 9.23
C GLY A 21 -5.99 10.67 8.20
N GLN A 22 -7.12 10.94 7.53
CA GLN A 22 -7.70 10.08 6.46
C GLN A 22 -8.00 8.63 6.89
N GLY A 23 -8.59 8.45 8.08
CA GLY A 23 -8.97 7.14 8.60
C GLY A 23 -9.87 6.33 7.67
N TRP A 24 -10.82 7.00 6.99
CA TRP A 24 -11.73 6.36 6.03
C TRP A 24 -10.98 5.82 4.80
N ALA A 25 -10.01 6.57 4.25
CA ALA A 25 -9.23 6.13 3.09
C ALA A 25 -8.34 4.94 3.45
N ARG A 26 -7.78 4.94 4.67
CA ARG A 26 -7.06 3.78 5.22
C ARG A 26 -7.98 2.57 5.39
N ALA A 27 -9.21 2.77 5.87
CA ALA A 27 -10.19 1.70 6.00
C ALA A 27 -10.60 1.13 4.63
N LEU A 28 -10.80 2.00 3.64
CA LEU A 28 -11.09 1.59 2.27
C LEU A 28 -9.93 0.80 1.65
N GLY A 29 -8.70 1.30 1.75
CA GLY A 29 -7.52 0.58 1.27
C GLY A 29 -7.35 -0.79 1.93
N ARG A 30 -7.60 -0.87 3.25
CA ARG A 30 -7.63 -2.13 3.99
C ARG A 30 -8.70 -3.08 3.48
N ALA A 31 -9.93 -2.59 3.23
CA ALA A 31 -11.00 -3.41 2.70
C ALA A 31 -10.66 -3.97 1.31
N LEU A 32 -10.14 -3.13 0.41
CA LEU A 32 -9.73 -3.53 -0.94
C LEU A 32 -8.64 -4.60 -0.94
N VAL A 33 -7.61 -4.46 -0.09
CA VAL A 33 -6.54 -5.46 0.03
C VAL A 33 -7.05 -6.74 0.72
N ALA A 34 -7.92 -6.61 1.72
CA ALA A 34 -8.49 -7.76 2.41
C ALA A 34 -9.34 -8.64 1.48
N CYS A 35 -10.15 -8.01 0.61
CA CYS A 35 -11.04 -8.68 -0.34
C CYS A 35 -10.34 -9.19 -1.62
N SER A 36 -9.11 -8.76 -1.90
CA SER A 36 -8.37 -9.20 -3.08
C SER A 36 -7.41 -10.36 -2.79
N SER A 37 -6.78 -10.92 -3.82
CA SER A 37 -5.69 -11.91 -3.66
C SER A 37 -4.30 -11.26 -3.63
N TRP A 38 -4.24 -9.92 -3.59
CA TRP A 38 -2.98 -9.18 -3.63
C TRP A 38 -2.30 -9.14 -2.26
N ARG A 39 -0.97 -9.21 -2.29
CA ARG A 39 -0.10 -9.07 -1.11
C ARG A 39 1.12 -8.22 -1.48
N VAL A 40 1.56 -7.39 -0.55
CA VAL A 40 2.83 -6.67 -0.64
C VAL A 40 3.92 -7.61 -0.13
N VAL A 41 4.96 -7.85 -0.92
CA VAL A 41 6.05 -8.79 -0.62
C VAL A 41 7.37 -8.04 -0.68
N GLY A 42 8.33 -8.46 0.15
CA GLY A 42 9.65 -7.85 0.25
C GLY A 42 9.79 -7.01 1.51
N GLU A 43 10.71 -6.05 1.49
CA GLU A 43 11.00 -5.18 2.63
C GLU A 43 11.12 -3.73 2.17
N PHE A 44 10.67 -2.80 3.02
CA PHE A 44 10.94 -1.39 2.78
C PHE A 44 12.41 -1.07 3.09
N PRO A 45 13.18 -0.56 2.12
CA PRO A 45 14.60 -0.28 2.33
C PRO A 45 14.78 0.74 3.47
N LYS A 46 15.75 0.50 4.34
CA LYS A 46 16.08 1.35 5.49
C LYS A 46 16.91 2.57 5.08
N ILE A 47 16.43 3.31 4.09
CA ILE A 47 17.07 4.51 3.54
C ILE A 47 16.18 5.73 3.75
N ALA A 48 16.79 6.91 3.92
CA ALA A 48 16.06 8.14 4.24
C ALA A 48 15.21 8.68 3.08
N LYS A 49 15.54 8.34 1.83
CA LYS A 49 14.84 8.79 0.62
C LYS A 49 14.75 7.64 -0.39
N LEU A 50 13.56 7.44 -0.96
CA LEU A 50 13.21 6.39 -1.89
C LEU A 50 12.36 6.99 -3.01
N VAL A 51 12.60 6.57 -4.25
CA VAL A 51 11.67 6.78 -5.37
C VAL A 51 11.16 5.41 -5.80
N ALA A 52 9.84 5.23 -5.77
CA ALA A 52 9.19 4.02 -6.26
C ALA A 52 8.52 4.32 -7.61
N ILE A 53 8.84 3.53 -8.63
CA ILE A 53 8.29 3.68 -9.99
C ILE A 53 7.40 2.47 -10.26
N ALA A 54 6.15 2.71 -10.66
CA ALA A 54 5.23 1.70 -11.14
C ALA A 54 4.81 2.06 -12.56
N ALA A 55 4.98 1.13 -13.51
CA ALA A 55 4.55 1.30 -14.89
C ALA A 55 3.22 0.56 -15.08
N PRO A 56 2.14 1.25 -15.47
CA PRO A 56 0.80 0.66 -15.53
C PRO A 56 0.69 -0.39 -16.65
N HIS A 57 -0.10 -1.44 -16.39
CA HIS A 57 -0.56 -2.39 -17.41
C HIS A 57 -1.83 -1.88 -18.09
N SER A 58 -2.24 -2.50 -19.20
CA SER A 58 -3.32 -2.04 -20.12
C SER A 58 -4.66 -1.62 -19.50
N SER A 59 -4.98 -2.07 -18.28
CA SER A 59 -6.24 -1.77 -17.57
C SER A 59 -6.05 -0.97 -16.27
N ASN A 60 -4.81 -0.65 -15.87
CA ASN A 60 -4.45 0.14 -14.69
C ASN A 60 -4.93 -0.41 -13.32
N TRP A 61 -5.31 -1.70 -13.26
CA TRP A 61 -5.74 -2.34 -12.01
C TRP A 61 -4.62 -2.43 -10.97
N ASP A 62 -3.38 -2.57 -11.44
CA ASP A 62 -2.17 -2.46 -10.64
C ASP A 62 -2.05 -1.11 -9.93
N GLY A 63 -2.43 -0.02 -10.59
CA GLY A 63 -2.52 1.31 -9.96
C GLY A 63 -3.51 1.35 -8.80
N ILE A 64 -4.72 0.82 -9.00
CA ILE A 64 -5.77 0.78 -7.97
C ILE A 64 -5.29 -0.02 -6.75
N TYR A 65 -4.75 -1.23 -6.96
CA TYR A 65 -4.26 -2.07 -5.87
C TYR A 65 -2.99 -1.52 -5.21
N GLY A 66 -2.11 -0.86 -5.97
CA GLY A 66 -0.92 -0.18 -5.45
C GLY A 66 -1.29 0.97 -4.52
N ILE A 67 -2.22 1.83 -4.93
CA ILE A 67 -2.74 2.93 -4.10
C ILE A 67 -3.44 2.37 -2.85
N ALA A 68 -4.29 1.37 -3.02
CA ALA A 68 -4.98 0.71 -1.90
C ALA A 68 -3.98 0.12 -0.88
N ALA A 69 -2.92 -0.53 -1.35
CA ALA A 69 -1.85 -1.07 -0.49
C ALA A 69 -1.12 0.05 0.27
N ALA A 70 -0.78 1.16 -0.40
CA ALA A 70 -0.15 2.31 0.25
C ALA A 70 -1.02 2.89 1.38
N TYR A 71 -2.31 3.11 1.13
CA TYR A 71 -3.26 3.55 2.16
C TYR A 71 -3.45 2.52 3.27
N ALA A 72 -3.52 1.23 2.93
CA ALA A 72 -3.69 0.15 3.91
C ALA A 72 -2.50 0.08 4.88
N MET A 73 -1.27 0.23 4.37
CA MET A 73 -0.04 0.33 5.15
C MET A 73 0.10 1.69 5.86
N GLY A 74 -0.59 2.72 5.39
CA GLY A 74 -0.52 4.08 5.93
C GLY A 74 0.72 4.86 5.46
N VAL A 75 1.24 4.53 4.28
CA VAL A 75 2.32 5.28 3.62
C VAL A 75 1.76 6.58 3.09
N ARG A 76 2.40 7.71 3.40
CA ARG A 76 2.09 8.99 2.77
C ARG A 76 2.79 9.03 1.41
N ALA A 77 2.01 8.87 0.35
CA ALA A 77 2.45 9.01 -1.02
C ALA A 77 1.66 10.13 -1.72
N THR A 78 2.31 10.79 -2.68
CA THR A 78 1.66 11.74 -3.59
C THR A 78 1.58 11.05 -4.95
N TRP A 79 0.42 11.10 -5.58
CA TRP A 79 0.13 10.45 -6.86
C TRP A 79 0.08 11.52 -7.96
N MET A 80 0.45 11.13 -9.18
CA MET A 80 0.40 11.97 -10.39
C MET A 80 -0.70 11.46 -11.32
#